data_AF-A0A817W5U3-F1
#
_entry.id   AF-A0A817W5U3-F1
#
_cell.length_a   1.000
_cell.length_b   1.000
_cell.length_c   1.000
_cell.angle_alpha   90.00
_cell.angle_beta   90.00
_cell.angle_gamma   90.00
#
_symmetry.space_group_name_H-M   'P 1'
#
loop_
_entity.id
_entity.type
_entity.pdbx_description
1 polymer ?
#
loop_
_entity_poly.entity_id
_entity_poly.type
_entity_poly.pdbx_seq_one_letter_code
_entity_poly.pdbx_strand_id
1 'polypeptide(L)' 'MSNPIDVVHRIYDHFGLHWSTVFEIAMQQWLVENPQGKQGRHSYSLKDFNLKFEEIETHYADYTKIFLA' A
#
# COMPACT_ATOMS: atom_id res chain seq x y z
N MET A 1 -7.16 -8.64 -1.59
CA MET A 1 -6.11 -7.81 -2.21
C MET A 1 -6.79 -6.73 -3.03
N SER A 2 -6.43 -5.47 -2.80
CA SER A 2 -6.78 -4.35 -3.67
C SER A 2 -6.32 -4.62 -5.10
N ASN A 3 -7.06 -4.15 -6.11
CA ASN A 3 -6.60 -4.16 -7.50
C ASN A 3 -5.54 -3.05 -7.67
N PRO A 4 -4.22 -3.36 -7.73
CA PRO A 4 -3.18 -2.33 -7.77
C PRO A 4 -3.21 -1.54 -9.07
N ILE A 5 -3.62 -2.16 -10.18
CA ILE A 5 -3.70 -1.52 -11.49
C ILE A 5 -4.75 -0.39 -11.46
N ASP A 6 -5.92 -0.64 -10.87
CA ASP A 6 -6.96 0.38 -10.70
C ASP A 6 -6.49 1.57 -9.87
N VAL A 7 -5.64 1.33 -8.86
CA VAL A 7 -5.05 2.41 -8.05
C VAL A 7 -4.14 3.29 -8.91
N VAL A 8 -3.28 2.68 -9.73
CA VAL A 8 -2.35 3.40 -10.61
C VAL A 8 -3.12 4.16 -11.70
N HIS A 9 -4.19 3.59 -12.24
CA HIS A 9 -5.11 4.30 -13.14
C HIS A 9 -5.63 5.60 -12.51
N ARG A 10 -6.20 5.52 -11.29
CA ARG A 10 -6.71 6.72 -10.60
C ARG A 10 -5.64 7.78 -10.36
N ILE A 11 -4.39 7.37 -10.13
CA ILE A 11 -3.25 8.30 -9.98
C ILE A 11 -2.99 9.01 -11.31
N TYR A 12 -2.95 8.27 -12.43
CA TYR A 12 -2.72 8.85 -13.75
C TYR A 12 -3.83 9.81 -14.14
N ASP A 13 -5.10 9.43 -13.90
CA ASP A 13 -6.26 10.27 -14.17
C ASP A 13 -6.22 11.55 -13.32
N HIS A 14 -5.87 11.45 -12.03
CA HIS A 14 -5.78 12.60 -11.14
C HIS A 14 -4.75 13.64 -11.60
N PHE A 15 -3.61 13.19 -12.13
CA PHE A 15 -2.54 14.07 -12.61
C PHE A 15 -2.61 14.36 -14.12
N GLY A 16 -3.60 13.84 -14.84
CA GLY A 16 -3.73 14.01 -16.29
C GLY A 16 -2.58 13.38 -17.08
N LEU A 17 -1.98 12.29 -16.57
CA LEU A 17 -0.87 11.61 -17.21
C LEU A 17 -1.37 10.64 -18.29
N HIS A 18 -0.60 10.49 -19.37
CA HIS A 18 -0.94 9.58 -20.44
C HIS A 18 -0.83 8.11 -20.01
N TRP A 19 -1.93 7.36 -20.15
CA TRP A 19 -1.96 5.90 -19.97
C TRP A 19 -1.66 5.19 -21.28
N SER A 20 -0.59 4.39 -21.31
CA SER A 20 -0.24 3.58 -22.49
C SER A 20 -0.45 2.09 -22.23
N THR A 21 -0.88 1.36 -23.27
CA THR A 21 -1.05 -0.09 -23.22
C THR A 21 0.27 -0.82 -22.91
N VAL A 22 1.41 -0.30 -23.38
CA VAL A 22 2.74 -0.87 -23.11
C VAL A 22 3.07 -0.81 -21.61
N PHE A 23 2.75 0.31 -20.97
CA PHE A 23 2.94 0.47 -19.52
C PHE A 23 2.08 -0.51 -18.73
N GLU A 24 0.82 -0.67 -19.10
CA GLU A 24 -0.09 -1.60 -18.42
C GLU A 24 0.36 -3.06 -18.53
N ILE A 25 0.78 -3.51 -19.72
CA ILE A 25 1.31 -4.86 -19.93
C ILE A 25 2.55 -5.11 -19.07
N ALA A 26 3.49 -4.15 -19.04
CA ALA A 26 4.69 -4.26 -18.23
C ALA A 26 4.37 -4.35 -16.72
N MET A 27 3.40 -3.56 -16.26
CA MET A 27 2.94 -3.59 -14.87
C MET A 27 2.26 -4.92 -14.52
N GLN A 28 1.40 -5.45 -15.41
CA GLN A 28 0.78 -6.76 -15.23
C GLN A 28 1.83 -7.88 -15.13
N GLN A 29 2.82 -7.88 -16.02
CA GLN A 29 3.91 -8.84 -15.99
C GLN A 29 4.71 -8.75 -14.68
N TRP A 30 5.02 -7.53 -14.23
CA TRP A 30 5.75 -7.33 -12.99
C TRP A 30 5.01 -7.89 -11.77
N LEU A 31 3.67 -7.72 -11.70
CA LEU A 31 2.85 -8.25 -10.62
C LEU A 31 2.82 -9.79 -10.59
N VAL A 32 2.87 -10.43 -11.77
CA VAL A 32 2.98 -11.90 -11.89
C VAL A 32 4.34 -12.38 -11.40
N GLU A 33 5.42 -11.69 -11.75
CA GLU A 33 6.79 -12.05 -11.37
C GLU A 33 7.12 -11.72 -9.91
N ASN A 34 6.41 -10.77 -9.31
CA ASN A 34 6.65 -10.23 -7.98
C ASN A 34 5.37 -10.24 -7.12
N PRO A 35 4.79 -11.43 -6.86
CA PRO A 35 3.61 -11.51 -6.01
C PRO A 35 3.92 -11.00 -4.60
N GLN A 36 2.94 -10.34 -3.99
CA GLN A 36 3.06 -9.84 -2.62
C GLN A 36 3.38 -11.00 -1.67
N GLY A 37 4.38 -10.81 -0.80
CA GLY A 37 4.81 -11.85 0.14
C GLY A 37 5.77 -12.90 -0.44
N LYS A 38 6.32 -12.68 -1.65
CA LYS A 38 7.35 -13.55 -2.27
C LYS A 38 8.53 -13.88 -1.35
N GLN A 39 8.88 -12.99 -0.42
CA GLN A 39 10.00 -13.16 0.52
C GLN A 39 9.53 -13.57 1.94
N GLY A 40 8.29 -14.05 2.07
CA GLY A 40 7.68 -14.32 3.37
C GLY A 40 7.25 -13.03 4.09
N ARG A 41 6.60 -13.21 5.25
CA ARG A 41 6.12 -12.10 6.09
C ARG A 41 7.01 -11.97 7.31
N HIS A 42 7.66 -10.82 7.47
CA HIS A 42 8.26 -10.45 8.75
C HIS A 42 7.12 -10.05 9.71
N SER A 43 7.09 -10.70 10.88
CA SER A 43 6.15 -10.35 11.95
C SER A 43 6.90 -9.56 13.01
N TYR A 44 6.38 -8.39 13.33
CA TYR A 44 6.89 -7.51 14.40
C TYR A 44 5.78 -7.28 15.42
N SER A 45 6.15 -7.24 16.69
CA SER A 45 5.25 -6.87 17.78
C SER A 45 5.67 -5.54 18.39
N LEU A 46 4.71 -4.78 18.94
CA LEU A 46 5.03 -3.56 19.68
C LEU A 46 5.96 -3.83 20.88
N LYS A 47 5.86 -5.04 21.47
CA LYS A 47 6.71 -5.47 22.59
C LYS A 47 8.18 -5.55 22.20
N ASP A 48 8.49 -5.87 20.95
CA ASP A 48 9.87 -5.96 20.46
C ASP A 48 10.60 -4.60 20.56
N PHE A 49 9.83 -3.51 20.63
CA PHE A 49 10.30 -2.14 20.72
C PHE A 49 9.90 -1.44 22.02
N ASN A 50 9.38 -2.19 23.00
CA ASN A 50 8.88 -1.66 24.27
C ASN A 50 7.79 -0.57 24.11
N LEU A 51 7.00 -0.67 23.04
CA LEU A 51 5.89 0.23 22.73
C LEU A 51 4.55 -0.35 23.22
N LYS A 52 3.62 0.52 23.60
CA LYS A 52 2.25 0.15 23.96
C LYS A 52 1.26 0.57 22.87
N PHE A 53 0.16 -0.17 22.75
CA PHE A 53 -0.85 0.10 21.73
C PHE A 53 -1.52 1.46 21.94
N GLU A 54 -1.79 1.81 23.19
CA GLU A 54 -2.43 3.05 23.61
C GLU A 54 -1.59 4.29 23.24
N GLU A 55 -0.27 4.15 23.26
CA GLU A 55 0.67 5.20 22.84
C GLU A 55 0.59 5.43 21.33
N ILE A 56 0.49 4.34 20.54
CA ILE A 56 0.32 4.40 19.09
C ILE A 56 -1.04 5.00 18.74
N GLU A 57 -2.13 4.54 19.35
CA GLU A 57 -3.46 5.11 19.10
C GLU A 57 -3.51 6.60 19.40
N THR A 58 -2.94 7.03 20.53
CA THR A 58 -2.89 8.45 20.89
C THR A 58 -2.07 9.26 19.89
N HIS A 59 -0.89 8.77 19.49
CA HIS A 59 -0.02 9.47 18.56
C HIS A 59 -0.59 9.60 17.15
N TYR A 60 -1.34 8.60 16.69
CA TYR A 60 -1.91 8.58 15.34
C TYR A 60 -3.42 8.89 15.30
N ALA A 61 -3.99 9.39 16.40
CA ALA A 61 -5.44 9.62 16.53
C ALA A 61 -6.00 10.48 15.38
N ASP A 62 -5.34 11.60 15.07
CA ASP A 62 -5.78 12.52 14.01
C ASP A 62 -5.67 11.89 12.63
N TYR A 63 -4.56 11.19 12.34
CA TYR A 63 -4.36 10.51 11.06
C TYR A 63 -5.40 9.41 10.84
N THR A 64 -5.59 8.55 11.84
CA THR A 64 -6.55 7.45 11.80
C THR A 64 -7.97 7.99 11.62
N LYS A 65 -8.33 9.08 12.31
CA LYS A 65 -9.64 9.73 12.15
C LYS A 65 -9.91 10.23 10.73
N ILE A 66 -8.89 10.70 10.02
CA ILE A 66 -9.03 11.26 8.67
C ILE A 66 -9.03 10.16 7.60
N PHE A 67 -8.22 9.12 7.77
CA PHE A 67 -7.89 8.18 6.67
C PHE A 67 -8.25 6.71 6.93
N LEU A 68 -8.58 6.33 8.17
CA LEU A 68 -8.84 4.93 8.57
C LEU A 68 -10.20 4.72 9.26
N ALA A 69 -11.00 5.78 9.42
CA ALA A 69 -12.34 5.74 10.01
C ALA A 69 -13.42 5.25 9.02
#